data_AF-A0A971BG29-F1
#
_entry.id   AF-A0A971BG29-F1
#
_cell.length_a   1.000
_cell.length_b   1.000
_cell.length_c   1.000
_cell.angle_alpha   90.00
_cell.angle_beta   90.00
_cell.angle_gamma   90.00
#
_symmetry.space_group_name_H-M   'P 1'
#
loop_
_entity.id
_entity.type
_entity.pdbx_description
1 polymer ?
#
loop_
_entity_poly.entity_id
_entity_poly.type
_entity_poly.pdbx_seq_one_letter_code
_entity_poly.pdbx_strand_id
1 'polypeptide(L)'
;MEHTYSFYVVDNLRFTQDDQPFVIKNDLTLDAAIARYKALPDTQVKALGATMDELKSLDMVHCRPTGLNEDSQNLLVADYLRIPAWKNNSLIAINTVNILKDELNISLMFSDSRIIPLPESEKSDPYFDDKYLMTRRHGDYMSAVNQIYVVGHGWLGPREFHEAFDNAGFKSPYFPYVTAYNINYYIPGRSQTGQADITPYNFDLLTEKTKQYDLSKQKLGTERDCR
;
A
#
# COMPACT_ATOMS: atom_id res chain seq x y z
N MET A 1 20.98 -12.30 -17.44
CA MET A 1 21.80 -12.32 -16.22
C MET A 1 20.91 -12.89 -15.14
N GLU A 2 21.33 -13.95 -14.47
CA GLU A 2 20.61 -14.47 -13.30
C GLU A 2 20.87 -13.50 -12.14
N HIS A 3 19.79 -13.01 -11.53
CA HIS A 3 19.86 -12.17 -10.33
C HIS A 3 20.00 -13.07 -9.10
N THR A 4 20.85 -12.69 -8.16
CA THR A 4 21.00 -13.40 -6.88
C THR A 4 20.08 -12.76 -5.85
N TYR A 5 19.28 -13.59 -5.18
CA TYR A 5 18.36 -13.17 -4.13
C TYR A 5 18.80 -13.70 -2.78
N SER A 6 18.91 -12.83 -1.80
CA SER A 6 19.07 -13.18 -0.39
C SER A 6 18.00 -12.49 0.44
N PHE A 7 17.71 -13.05 1.61
CA PHE A 7 16.70 -12.53 2.52
C PHE A 7 17.33 -12.01 3.80
N TYR A 8 16.62 -11.09 4.44
CA TYR A 8 17.02 -10.57 5.73
C TYR A 8 15.83 -10.45 6.68
N VAL A 9 16.14 -10.46 7.98
CA VAL A 9 15.18 -10.17 9.05
C VAL A 9 15.73 -9.06 9.91
N VAL A 10 14.92 -8.03 10.14
CA VAL A 10 15.17 -6.97 11.11
C VAL A 10 14.38 -7.28 12.35
N ASP A 11 15.06 -7.41 13.49
CA ASP A 11 14.41 -7.81 14.74
C ASP A 11 13.52 -6.68 15.27
N ASN A 12 14.00 -5.43 15.24
CA ASN A 12 13.24 -4.26 15.70
C ASN A 12 13.40 -3.03 14.78
N LEU A 13 12.33 -2.64 14.09
CA LEU A 13 12.23 -1.40 13.31
C LEU A 13 12.10 -0.14 14.18
N ARG A 14 11.79 -0.30 15.47
CA ARG A 14 11.69 0.77 16.47
C ARG A 14 12.90 0.88 17.37
N PHE A 15 14.04 0.31 16.97
CA PHE A 15 15.27 0.25 17.78
C PHE A 15 15.67 1.60 18.40
N THR A 16 15.47 2.71 17.70
CA THR A 16 15.75 4.07 18.21
C THR A 16 14.76 4.52 19.29
N GLN A 17 13.48 4.15 19.18
CA GLN A 17 12.44 4.55 20.13
C GLN A 17 12.43 3.65 21.37
N ASP A 18 12.82 2.38 21.20
CA ASP A 18 12.84 1.39 22.26
C ASP A 18 14.19 1.33 23.00
N ASP A 19 15.16 2.16 22.61
CA ASP A 19 16.54 2.17 23.12
C ASP A 19 17.21 0.78 23.06
N GLN A 20 17.05 0.13 21.90
CA GLN A 20 17.55 -1.22 21.63
C GLN A 20 18.57 -1.22 20.49
N PRO A 21 19.47 -2.22 20.44
CA PRO A 21 20.38 -2.36 19.31
C PRO A 21 19.60 -2.66 18.01
N PHE A 22 20.02 -2.02 16.91
CA PHE A 22 19.57 -2.40 15.58
C PHE A 22 20.19 -3.75 15.19
N VAL A 23 19.37 -4.80 15.14
CA VAL A 23 19.80 -6.15 14.78
C VAL A 23 19.18 -6.52 13.44
N ILE A 24 20.05 -6.81 12.46
CA ILE A 24 19.69 -7.33 11.15
C ILE A 24 20.45 -8.63 10.90
N LYS A 25 19.73 -9.66 10.45
CA LYS A 25 20.33 -10.91 9.99
C LYS A 25 20.15 -11.01 8.48
N ASN A 26 21.25 -10.91 7.74
CA ASN A 26 21.30 -10.98 6.28
C ASN A 26 21.70 -12.39 5.79
N ASP A 27 21.77 -12.53 4.46
CA ASP A 27 22.26 -13.70 3.74
C ASP A 27 21.49 -14.99 4.06
N LEU A 28 20.18 -14.85 4.26
CA LEU A 28 19.28 -15.95 4.53
C LEU A 28 18.66 -16.48 3.24
N THR A 29 18.36 -17.79 3.22
CA THR A 29 17.36 -18.34 2.31
C THR A 29 15.96 -17.91 2.74
N LEU A 30 14.96 -18.02 1.86
CA LEU A 30 13.57 -17.68 2.19
C LEU A 30 13.08 -18.46 3.42
N ASP A 31 13.27 -19.78 3.44
CA ASP A 31 12.85 -20.64 4.55
C ASP A 31 13.53 -20.26 5.87
N ALA A 32 14.82 -19.94 5.83
CA ALA A 32 15.57 -19.51 7.02
C ALA A 32 15.10 -18.14 7.52
N ALA A 33 14.76 -17.22 6.61
CA ALA A 33 14.21 -15.92 6.96
C ALA A 33 12.81 -16.04 7.58
N ILE A 34 11.93 -16.88 7.01
CA ILE A 34 10.60 -17.16 7.56
C ILE A 34 10.71 -17.78 8.96
N ALA A 35 11.57 -18.79 9.13
CA ALA A 35 11.77 -19.45 10.42
C ALA A 35 12.28 -18.47 11.49
N ARG A 36 13.25 -17.62 11.13
CA ARG A 36 13.75 -16.58 12.05
C ARG A 36 12.69 -15.55 12.39
N TYR A 37 11.94 -15.07 11.40
CA TYR A 37 10.87 -14.09 11.59
C TYR A 37 9.77 -14.61 12.53
N LYS A 38 9.37 -15.88 12.37
CA LYS A 38 8.41 -16.57 13.25
C LYS A 38 8.94 -16.80 14.68
N ALA A 39 10.26 -16.88 14.86
CA ALA A 39 10.87 -17.06 16.18
C ALA A 39 10.92 -15.77 17.02
N LEU A 40 10.76 -14.59 16.39
CA LEU A 40 10.67 -13.31 17.09
C LEU A 40 9.26 -13.13 17.68
N PRO A 41 9.11 -12.45 18.84
CA PRO A 41 7.80 -12.12 19.40
C PRO A 41 6.91 -11.35 18.42
N ASP A 42 5.61 -11.62 18.42
CA ASP A 42 4.65 -10.89 17.58
C ASP A 42 4.37 -9.48 18.11
N THR A 43 4.69 -9.21 19.38
CA THR A 43 4.65 -7.85 19.94
C THR A 43 5.76 -6.95 19.41
N GLN A 44 6.78 -7.52 18.74
CA GLN A 44 7.91 -6.77 18.23
C GLN A 44 7.62 -6.19 16.85
N VAL A 45 8.00 -4.92 16.65
CA VAL A 45 7.87 -4.29 15.33
C VAL A 45 9.03 -4.76 14.44
N LYS A 46 8.85 -5.89 13.75
CA LYS A 46 9.89 -6.61 12.99
C LYS A 46 9.67 -6.52 11.49
N ALA A 47 10.70 -6.82 10.71
CA ALA A 47 10.64 -6.85 9.24
C ALA A 47 11.25 -8.12 8.67
N LEU A 48 10.68 -8.61 7.57
CA LEU A 48 11.32 -9.54 6.64
C LEU A 48 11.44 -8.84 5.30
N GLY A 49 12.66 -8.84 4.74
CA GLY A 49 12.91 -8.25 3.44
C GLY A 49 13.80 -9.11 2.57
N ALA A 50 13.99 -8.64 1.34
CA ALA A 50 14.82 -9.28 0.35
C ALA A 50 15.83 -8.29 -0.23
N THR A 51 17.01 -8.81 -0.54
CA THR A 51 18.08 -8.10 -1.21
C THR A 51 18.30 -8.74 -2.58
N MET A 52 18.35 -7.90 -3.62
CA MET A 52 18.66 -8.31 -4.98
C MET A 52 20.03 -7.76 -5.37
N ASP A 53 20.94 -8.66 -5.79
CA ASP A 53 22.31 -8.37 -6.21
C ASP A 53 23.10 -7.47 -5.24
N GLU A 54 22.85 -7.60 -3.93
CA GLU A 54 23.52 -6.83 -2.86
C GLU A 54 23.34 -5.30 -2.91
N LEU A 55 22.60 -4.76 -3.88
CA LEU A 55 22.50 -3.31 -4.14
C LEU A 55 21.15 -2.72 -3.75
N LYS A 56 20.09 -3.53 -3.69
CA LYS A 56 18.73 -3.05 -3.38
C LYS A 56 18.05 -3.98 -2.37
N SER A 57 17.99 -3.52 -1.13
CA SER A 57 17.19 -4.14 -0.07
C SER A 57 15.78 -3.54 -0.08
N LEU A 58 14.80 -4.40 0.17
CA LEU A 58 13.40 -4.04 0.20
C LEU A 58 12.69 -4.83 1.29
N ASP A 59 12.00 -4.12 2.18
CA ASP A 59 11.10 -4.78 3.12
C ASP A 59 9.91 -5.37 2.37
N MET A 60 9.62 -6.64 2.64
CA MET A 60 8.49 -7.36 2.06
C MET A 60 7.35 -7.52 3.05
N VAL A 61 7.67 -7.72 4.33
CA VAL A 61 6.69 -7.90 5.41
C VAL A 61 7.10 -7.06 6.61
N HIS A 62 6.14 -6.35 7.20
CA HIS A 62 6.30 -5.76 8.52
C HIS A 62 5.35 -6.44 9.50
N CYS A 63 5.78 -6.64 10.76
CA CYS A 63 4.86 -6.89 11.87
C CYS A 63 4.62 -5.58 12.59
N ARG A 64 3.39 -5.06 12.62
CA ARG A 64 3.07 -3.80 13.32
C ARG A 64 1.67 -3.83 13.93
N PRO A 65 1.41 -3.06 14.99
CA PRO A 65 0.05 -2.84 15.49
C PRO A 65 -0.86 -2.24 14.41
N THR A 66 -2.07 -2.78 14.27
CA THR A 66 -3.09 -2.30 13.31
C THR A 66 -4.05 -1.27 13.91
N GLY A 67 -3.94 -1.00 15.20
CA GLY A 67 -4.76 -0.03 15.92
C GLY A 67 -4.33 0.17 17.37
N LEU A 68 -5.01 1.07 18.07
CA LEU A 68 -4.83 1.30 19.50
C LEU A 68 -5.35 0.07 20.27
N ASN A 69 -4.43 -0.64 20.94
CA ASN A 69 -4.70 -1.89 21.66
C ASN A 69 -5.03 -3.10 20.78
N GLU A 70 -4.70 -3.06 19.49
CA GLU A 70 -4.76 -4.25 18.64
C GLU A 70 -3.42 -4.99 18.64
N ASP A 71 -3.49 -6.31 18.55
CA ASP A 71 -2.31 -7.16 18.35
C ASP A 71 -1.61 -6.77 17.04
N SER A 72 -0.29 -6.92 17.02
CA SER A 72 0.46 -6.73 15.79
C SER A 72 0.02 -7.75 14.75
N GLN A 73 -0.09 -7.30 13.50
CA GLN A 73 -0.34 -8.17 12.37
C GLN A 73 0.81 -8.12 11.37
N ASN A 74 0.98 -9.22 10.64
CA ASN A 74 1.88 -9.26 9.50
C ASN A 74 1.24 -8.51 8.33
N LEU A 75 1.95 -7.53 7.80
CA LEU A 75 1.52 -6.64 6.73
C LEU A 75 2.44 -6.84 5.53
N LEU A 76 1.87 -7.07 4.35
CA LEU A 76 2.64 -7.05 3.11
C LEU A 76 3.02 -5.61 2.77
N VAL A 77 4.30 -5.32 2.58
CA VAL A 77 4.77 -3.97 2.21
C VAL A 77 4.65 -3.81 0.70
N ALA A 78 3.93 -2.79 0.23
CA ALA A 78 3.61 -2.61 -1.20
C ALA A 78 4.78 -2.09 -2.05
N ASP A 79 5.91 -1.70 -1.45
CA ASP A 79 7.01 -1.01 -2.12
C ASP A 79 7.61 -1.83 -3.28
N TYR A 80 7.51 -3.16 -3.26
CA TYR A 80 7.96 -4.01 -4.37
C TYR A 80 7.22 -3.73 -5.68
N LEU A 81 5.97 -3.27 -5.62
CA LEU A 81 5.18 -2.91 -6.80
C LEU A 81 5.70 -1.65 -7.51
N ARG A 82 6.47 -0.82 -6.79
CA ARG A 82 6.99 0.46 -7.27
C ARG A 82 8.39 0.35 -7.86
N ILE A 83 9.12 -0.71 -7.52
CA ILE A 83 10.50 -0.89 -7.98
C ILE A 83 10.49 -1.69 -9.28
N PRO A 84 10.86 -1.10 -10.44
CA PRO A 84 10.76 -1.77 -11.74
C PRO A 84 11.52 -3.09 -11.81
N ALA A 85 12.66 -3.20 -11.12
CA ALA A 85 13.45 -4.43 -11.09
C ALA A 85 12.69 -5.61 -10.46
N TRP A 86 11.93 -5.35 -9.38
CA TRP A 86 11.09 -6.34 -8.73
C TRP A 86 9.78 -6.58 -9.50
N LYS A 87 9.15 -5.51 -9.97
CA LYS A 87 7.94 -5.57 -10.80
C LYS A 87 8.13 -6.41 -12.06
N ASN A 88 9.30 -6.32 -12.69
CA ASN A 88 9.61 -7.00 -13.95
C ASN A 88 10.20 -8.40 -13.75
N ASN A 89 10.67 -8.75 -12.55
CA ASN A 89 11.11 -10.11 -12.20
C ASN A 89 9.98 -10.85 -11.47
N SER A 90 8.83 -10.93 -12.16
CA SER A 90 7.55 -11.28 -11.57
C SER A 90 7.52 -12.71 -11.02
N LEU A 91 8.23 -13.67 -11.61
CA LEU A 91 8.12 -15.07 -11.16
C LEU A 91 8.68 -15.27 -9.75
N ILE A 92 9.86 -14.73 -9.45
CA ILE A 92 10.49 -14.87 -8.13
C ILE A 92 9.79 -13.98 -7.11
N ALA A 93 9.44 -12.75 -7.50
CA ALA A 93 8.72 -11.82 -6.63
C ALA A 93 7.32 -12.35 -6.26
N ILE A 94 6.53 -12.81 -7.23
CA ILE A 94 5.17 -13.34 -7.01
C ILE A 94 5.23 -14.62 -6.18
N ASN A 95 6.13 -15.56 -6.50
CA ASN A 95 6.24 -16.79 -5.73
C ASN A 95 6.64 -16.51 -4.28
N THR A 96 7.61 -15.61 -4.07
CA THR A 96 8.04 -15.22 -2.72
C THR A 96 6.89 -14.57 -1.96
N VAL A 97 6.16 -13.63 -2.56
CA VAL A 97 5.01 -12.96 -1.94
C VAL A 97 3.90 -13.97 -1.59
N ASN A 98 3.61 -14.92 -2.47
CA ASN A 98 2.60 -15.95 -2.20
C ASN A 98 3.01 -16.85 -1.03
N ILE A 99 4.27 -17.33 -1.02
CA ILE A 99 4.80 -18.11 0.10
C ILE A 99 4.70 -17.32 1.41
N LEU A 100 5.09 -16.04 1.40
CA LEU A 100 5.01 -15.18 2.59
C LEU A 100 3.57 -14.97 3.06
N LYS A 101 2.62 -14.75 2.13
CA LYS A 101 1.20 -14.62 2.46
C LYS A 101 0.66 -15.85 3.16
N ASP A 102 0.99 -17.04 2.65
CA ASP A 102 0.52 -18.30 3.19
C ASP A 102 1.20 -18.63 4.53
N GLU A 103 2.53 -18.54 4.58
CA GLU A 103 3.32 -18.90 5.76
C GLU A 103 3.11 -17.96 6.96
N LEU A 104 2.82 -16.68 6.69
CA LEU A 104 2.66 -15.64 7.72
C LEU A 104 1.21 -15.17 7.90
N ASN A 105 0.25 -15.84 7.23
CA ASN A 105 -1.19 -15.55 7.27
C ASN A 105 -1.51 -14.06 7.01
N ILE A 106 -0.94 -13.51 5.94
CA ILE A 106 -1.05 -12.08 5.63
C ILE A 106 -2.36 -11.80 4.90
N SER A 107 -3.21 -10.96 5.48
CA SER A 107 -4.47 -10.47 4.91
C SER A 107 -4.50 -8.94 4.71
N LEU A 108 -3.45 -8.24 5.17
CA LEU A 108 -3.34 -6.78 5.12
C LEU A 108 -2.08 -6.35 4.36
N MET A 109 -2.14 -5.15 3.79
CA MET A 109 -1.06 -4.51 3.07
C MET A 109 -0.74 -3.15 3.70
N PHE A 110 0.55 -2.84 3.82
CA PHE A 110 1.05 -1.52 4.13
C PHE A 110 1.47 -0.81 2.84
N SER A 111 0.82 0.31 2.54
CA SER A 111 1.05 1.10 1.32
C SER A 111 0.92 2.57 1.66
N ASP A 112 1.82 3.44 1.21
CA ASP A 112 1.68 4.90 1.38
C ASP A 112 1.34 5.37 2.80
N SER A 113 2.00 4.81 3.82
CA SER A 113 1.72 5.14 5.23
C SER A 113 0.27 4.87 5.67
N ARG A 114 -0.42 3.93 5.03
CA ARG A 114 -1.72 3.39 5.44
C ARG A 114 -1.69 1.87 5.44
N ILE A 115 -2.50 1.28 6.31
CA ILE A 115 -2.81 -0.15 6.32
C ILE A 115 -4.11 -0.31 5.55
N ILE A 116 -4.17 -1.26 4.64
CA ILE A 116 -5.36 -1.56 3.82
C ILE A 116 -5.58 -3.07 3.74
N PRO A 117 -6.82 -3.55 3.50
CA PRO A 117 -7.05 -4.95 3.19
C PRO A 117 -6.28 -5.37 1.93
N LEU A 118 -5.74 -6.58 1.91
CA LEU A 118 -5.25 -7.16 0.65
C LEU A 118 -6.41 -7.30 -0.33
N PRO A 119 -6.22 -6.96 -1.61
CA PRO A 119 -7.26 -7.14 -2.60
C PRO A 119 -7.54 -8.63 -2.82
N GLU A 120 -8.81 -9.02 -2.80
CA GLU A 120 -9.25 -10.39 -3.14
C GLU A 120 -9.00 -10.72 -4.61
N SER A 121 -8.98 -9.70 -5.47
CA SER A 121 -8.72 -9.81 -6.90
C SER A 121 -7.88 -8.65 -7.40
N GLU A 122 -6.97 -8.94 -8.33
CA GLU A 122 -6.23 -7.90 -9.07
C GLU A 122 -7.09 -7.17 -10.10
N LYS A 123 -8.32 -7.67 -10.36
CA LYS A 123 -9.24 -7.02 -11.29
C LYS A 123 -9.94 -5.86 -10.59
N SER A 124 -10.11 -4.76 -11.33
CA SER A 124 -10.97 -3.66 -10.90
C SER A 124 -12.40 -4.12 -10.74
N ASP A 125 -13.11 -3.54 -9.77
CA ASP A 125 -14.55 -3.71 -9.64
C ASP A 125 -15.26 -3.18 -10.90
N PRO A 126 -16.01 -4.04 -11.65
CA PRO A 126 -16.70 -3.66 -12.88
C PRO A 126 -17.68 -2.50 -12.71
N TYR A 127 -18.15 -2.24 -11.49
CA TYR A 127 -18.99 -1.08 -11.20
C TYR A 127 -18.32 0.24 -11.62
N PHE A 128 -16.98 0.32 -11.59
CA PHE A 128 -16.23 1.54 -11.93
C PHE A 128 -15.70 1.58 -13.38
N ASP A 129 -16.06 0.62 -14.24
CA ASP A 129 -15.53 0.50 -15.61
C ASP A 129 -15.83 1.72 -16.50
N ASP A 130 -16.97 2.40 -16.31
CA ASP A 130 -17.35 3.60 -17.07
C ASP A 130 -17.21 4.92 -16.27
N LYS A 131 -16.68 4.83 -15.05
CA LYS A 131 -16.57 5.96 -14.10
C LYS A 131 -15.16 6.49 -13.99
N TYR A 132 -15.05 7.75 -13.58
CA TYR A 132 -13.81 8.49 -13.36
C TYR A 132 -13.94 9.37 -12.12
N LEU A 133 -12.84 9.64 -11.43
CA LEU A 133 -12.85 10.47 -10.21
C LEU A 133 -13.23 11.91 -10.55
N MET A 134 -14.21 12.45 -9.84
CA MET A 134 -14.58 13.85 -9.97
C MET A 134 -13.65 14.70 -9.08
N THR A 135 -12.52 15.12 -9.65
CA THR A 135 -11.52 15.93 -8.93
C THR A 135 -11.90 17.41 -8.91
N ARG A 136 -11.62 18.08 -7.80
CA ARG A 136 -11.81 19.54 -7.66
C ARG A 136 -10.68 20.32 -8.33
N ARG A 137 -9.50 19.72 -8.41
CA ARG A 137 -8.29 20.27 -9.03
C ARG A 137 -7.59 19.20 -9.85
N HIS A 138 -7.10 19.58 -11.02
CA HIS A 138 -6.38 18.65 -11.89
C HIS A 138 -5.16 18.08 -11.17
N GLY A 139 -5.01 16.74 -11.20
CA GLY A 139 -3.91 16.03 -10.54
C GLY A 139 -4.08 15.81 -9.03
N ASP A 140 -5.08 16.40 -8.40
CA ASP A 140 -5.44 16.15 -7.00
C ASP A 140 -6.59 15.14 -6.93
N TYR A 141 -6.26 13.86 -7.07
CA TYR A 141 -7.24 12.78 -7.07
C TYR A 141 -7.89 12.56 -5.70
N MET A 142 -7.18 12.88 -4.61
CA MET A 142 -7.73 12.82 -3.26
C MET A 142 -8.85 13.83 -3.03
N SER A 143 -8.92 14.91 -3.81
CA SER A 143 -10.05 15.86 -3.74
C SER A 143 -11.41 15.27 -4.14
N ALA A 144 -11.43 14.08 -4.76
CA ALA A 144 -12.65 13.35 -5.05
C ALA A 144 -13.22 12.63 -3.81
N VAL A 145 -12.41 12.42 -2.77
CA VAL A 145 -12.80 11.73 -1.54
C VAL A 145 -13.62 12.66 -0.63
N ASN A 146 -14.82 12.21 -0.26
CA ASN A 146 -15.68 12.88 0.72
C ASN A 146 -15.35 12.44 2.15
N GLN A 147 -15.17 11.13 2.35
CA GLN A 147 -14.92 10.53 3.66
C GLN A 147 -14.01 9.30 3.53
N ILE A 148 -13.29 8.97 4.61
CA ILE A 148 -12.35 7.87 4.72
C ILE A 148 -12.80 7.03 5.90
N TYR A 149 -13.09 5.74 5.68
CA TYR A 149 -13.42 4.84 6.77
C TYR A 149 -12.15 4.28 7.39
N VAL A 150 -11.95 4.55 8.68
CA VAL A 150 -10.80 4.07 9.46
C VAL A 150 -11.29 3.17 10.59
N VAL A 151 -10.72 1.98 10.70
CA VAL A 151 -11.05 1.05 11.79
C VAL A 151 -10.77 1.71 13.15
N GLY A 152 -11.72 1.55 14.07
CA GLY A 152 -11.69 2.19 15.39
C GLY A 152 -12.11 3.66 15.42
N HIS A 153 -12.25 4.33 14.27
CA HIS A 153 -12.64 5.76 14.20
C HIS A 153 -13.92 6.00 13.39
N GLY A 154 -14.30 5.08 12.49
CA GLY A 154 -15.45 5.24 11.60
C GLY A 154 -15.14 6.12 10.38
N TRP A 155 -16.17 6.76 9.84
CA TRP A 155 -16.04 7.68 8.70
C TRP A 155 -15.49 9.04 9.14
N LEU A 156 -14.32 9.40 8.64
CA LEU A 156 -13.66 10.69 8.88
C LEU A 156 -13.68 11.53 7.61
N GLY A 157 -13.91 12.84 7.74
CA GLY A 157 -13.63 13.78 6.66
C GLY A 157 -12.11 13.88 6.42
N PRO A 158 -11.64 14.31 5.21
CA PRO A 158 -10.21 14.44 4.91
C PRO A 158 -9.42 15.28 5.91
N ARG A 159 -10.05 16.34 6.44
CA ARG A 159 -9.43 17.19 7.46
C ARG A 159 -9.26 16.46 8.80
N GLU A 160 -10.29 15.78 9.27
CA GLU A 160 -10.27 15.03 10.53
C GLU A 160 -9.28 13.87 10.45
N PHE A 161 -9.24 13.17 9.31
CA PHE A 161 -8.24 12.14 9.04
C PHE A 161 -6.81 12.69 9.12
N HIS A 162 -6.55 13.83 8.47
CA HIS A 162 -5.23 14.46 8.53
C HIS A 162 -4.87 14.83 9.98
N GLU A 163 -5.75 15.53 10.69
CA GLU A 163 -5.50 15.94 12.08
C GLU A 163 -5.26 14.73 13.02
N ALA A 164 -5.94 13.61 12.81
CA ALA A 164 -5.77 12.39 13.61
C ALA A 164 -4.46 11.64 13.31
N PHE A 165 -3.98 11.66 12.07
CA PHE A 165 -2.87 10.80 11.61
C PHE A 165 -1.64 11.54 11.08
N ASP A 166 -1.56 12.88 11.18
CA ASP A 166 -0.44 13.70 10.69
C ASP A 166 0.94 13.30 11.27
N ASN A 167 0.95 12.66 12.44
CA ASN A 167 2.18 12.20 13.09
C ASN A 167 2.41 10.67 13.01
N ALA A 168 1.63 9.95 12.19
CA ALA A 168 1.77 8.52 11.98
C ALA A 168 3.17 8.17 11.44
N GLY A 169 3.79 7.12 12.00
CA GLY A 169 5.15 6.70 11.64
C GLY A 169 6.28 7.56 12.22
N PHE A 170 6.00 8.76 12.72
CA PHE A 170 7.00 9.64 13.34
C PHE A 170 6.91 9.64 14.87
N LYS A 171 5.80 10.13 15.44
CA LYS A 171 5.55 10.13 16.90
C LYS A 171 4.60 9.02 17.34
N SER A 172 3.86 8.45 16.40
CA SER A 172 2.91 7.36 16.64
C SER A 172 3.37 6.12 15.86
N PRO A 173 3.44 4.92 16.49
CA PRO A 173 3.69 3.69 15.77
C PRO A 173 2.47 3.22 14.95
N TYR A 174 1.31 3.86 15.17
CA TYR A 174 0.05 3.49 14.54
C TYR A 174 -0.10 4.19 13.20
N PHE A 175 -0.41 3.39 12.18
CA PHE A 175 -0.84 3.85 10.87
C PHE A 175 -2.35 3.64 10.74
N PRO A 176 -3.05 4.50 9.98
CA PRO A 176 -4.49 4.35 9.79
C PRO A 176 -4.79 3.05 9.03
N TYR A 177 -5.64 2.21 9.62
CA TYR A 177 -6.22 1.06 8.93
C TYR A 177 -7.48 1.51 8.17
N VAL A 178 -7.31 1.76 6.88
CA VAL A 178 -8.33 2.27 5.96
C VAL A 178 -8.96 1.11 5.20
N THR A 179 -10.29 0.97 5.27
CA THR A 179 -11.01 -0.11 4.56
C THR A 179 -11.91 0.39 3.43
N ALA A 180 -12.27 1.68 3.42
CA ALA A 180 -13.10 2.26 2.38
C ALA A 180 -12.87 3.78 2.23
N TYR A 181 -13.14 4.27 1.02
CA TYR A 181 -13.31 5.68 0.70
C TYR A 181 -14.73 5.91 0.19
N ASN A 182 -15.37 7.01 0.59
CA ASN A 182 -16.53 7.53 -0.11
C ASN A 182 -16.05 8.57 -1.11
N ILE A 183 -16.35 8.39 -2.39
CA ILE A 183 -15.84 9.23 -3.47
C ILE A 183 -16.96 9.87 -4.29
N ASN A 184 -16.65 11.01 -4.92
CA ASN A 184 -17.42 11.54 -6.04
C ASN A 184 -16.86 11.02 -7.37
N TYR A 185 -17.74 10.60 -8.26
CA TYR A 185 -17.38 10.17 -9.61
C TYR A 185 -18.24 10.87 -10.67
N TYR A 186 -17.79 10.80 -11.92
CA TYR A 186 -18.55 11.20 -13.09
C TYR A 186 -18.44 10.18 -14.22
N ILE A 187 -19.41 10.19 -15.13
CA ILE A 187 -19.44 9.36 -16.34
C ILE A 187 -19.31 10.27 -17.58
N PRO A 188 -18.18 10.23 -18.30
CA PRO A 188 -17.98 11.03 -19.50
C PRO A 188 -19.10 10.83 -20.53
N GLY A 189 -19.53 11.93 -21.15
CA GLY A 189 -20.56 11.90 -22.20
C GLY A 189 -22.00 11.67 -21.72
N ARG A 190 -22.23 11.46 -20.41
CA ARG A 190 -23.58 11.23 -19.85
C ARG A 190 -24.06 12.31 -18.89
N SER A 191 -23.28 13.38 -18.66
CA SER A 191 -23.57 14.46 -17.68
C SER A 191 -23.99 13.95 -16.28
N GLN A 192 -23.61 12.71 -15.95
CA GLN A 192 -24.01 12.04 -14.73
C GLN A 192 -22.85 12.06 -13.74
N THR A 193 -23.17 12.47 -12.51
CA THR A 193 -22.27 12.43 -11.36
C THR A 193 -22.91 11.59 -10.25
N GLY A 194 -22.11 11.11 -9.32
CA GLY A 194 -22.61 10.31 -8.20
C GLY A 194 -21.59 10.13 -7.11
N GLN A 195 -22.01 9.42 -6.06
CA GLN A 195 -21.19 9.04 -4.92
C GLN A 195 -21.21 7.53 -4.76
N ALA A 196 -20.08 6.97 -4.38
CA ALA A 196 -19.95 5.54 -4.10
C ALA A 196 -18.87 5.28 -3.06
N ASP A 197 -19.07 4.22 -2.29
CA ASP A 197 -18.01 3.66 -1.46
C ASP A 197 -17.14 2.74 -2.32
N ILE A 198 -15.82 2.80 -2.10
CA ILE A 198 -14.83 2.08 -2.87
C ILE A 198 -13.71 1.59 -1.95
N THR A 199 -13.17 0.40 -2.21
CA THR A 199 -12.01 -0.10 -1.47
C THR A 199 -10.76 0.71 -1.82
N PRO A 200 -9.74 0.78 -0.93
CA PRO A 200 -8.50 1.50 -1.23
C PRO A 200 -7.81 1.01 -2.50
N TYR A 201 -7.80 -0.30 -2.74
CA TYR A 201 -7.22 -0.88 -3.95
C TYR A 201 -7.94 -0.42 -5.22
N ASN A 202 -9.28 -0.48 -5.24
CA ASN A 202 -10.06 -0.02 -6.38
C ASN A 202 -9.96 1.51 -6.57
N PHE A 203 -9.79 2.26 -5.50
CA PHE A 203 -9.52 3.70 -5.57
C PHE A 203 -8.18 4.00 -6.25
N ASP A 204 -7.12 3.26 -5.91
CA ASP A 204 -5.80 3.41 -6.53
C ASP A 204 -5.88 3.08 -8.05
N LEU A 205 -6.61 2.02 -8.43
CA LEU A 205 -6.86 1.68 -9.84
C LEU A 205 -7.66 2.76 -10.57
N LEU A 206 -8.73 3.28 -9.96
CA LEU A 206 -9.56 4.32 -10.54
C LEU A 206 -8.82 5.66 -10.66
N THR A 207 -7.90 5.93 -9.73
CA THR A 207 -6.97 7.07 -9.78
C THR A 207 -6.08 6.99 -11.01
N GLU A 208 -5.40 5.86 -11.22
CA GLU A 208 -4.52 5.70 -12.38
C GLU A 208 -5.31 5.76 -13.70
N LYS A 209 -6.49 5.13 -13.76
CA LYS A 209 -7.39 5.23 -14.92
C LYS A 209 -7.80 6.68 -15.21
N THR A 210 -8.14 7.45 -14.17
CA THR A 210 -8.52 8.87 -14.32
C THR A 210 -7.35 9.71 -14.79
N LYS A 211 -6.15 9.47 -14.25
CA LYS A 211 -4.92 10.12 -14.69
C LYS A 211 -4.62 9.89 -16.17
N GLN A 212 -4.71 8.65 -16.64
CA GLN A 212 -4.48 8.35 -18.06
C GLN A 212 -5.52 9.04 -18.97
N TYR A 213 -6.77 9.09 -18.53
CA TYR A 213 -7.83 9.78 -19.26
C TYR A 213 -7.59 11.29 -19.34
N ASP A 214 -7.26 11.94 -18.23
CA ASP A 214 -6.98 13.38 -18.19
C ASP A 214 -5.78 13.74 -19.08
N LEU A 215 -4.69 12.96 -19.01
CA LEU A 215 -3.52 13.12 -19.89
C LEU A 215 -3.88 13.00 -21.37
N SER A 216 -4.75 12.06 -21.73
CA SER A 216 -5.20 11.88 -23.12
C SER A 216 -6.00 13.08 -23.63
N LYS A 217 -6.85 13.67 -22.76
CA LYS A 217 -7.62 14.88 -23.08
C LYS A 217 -6.75 16.10 -23.27
N GLN A 218 -5.75 16.29 -22.42
CA GLN A 218 -4.81 17.40 -22.55
C GLN A 218 -4.08 17.38 -23.88
N LYS A 219 -3.55 16.20 -24.28
CA LYS A 219 -2.88 16.02 -25.58
C LYS A 219 -3.80 16.38 -26.76
N LEU A 220 -5.04 15.90 -26.74
CA LEU A 220 -6.04 16.19 -27.77
C LEU A 220 -6.46 17.67 -27.81
N GLY A 221 -6.43 18.38 -26.68
CA GLY A 221 -6.66 19.82 -26.62
C GLY A 221 -5.52 20.61 -27.25
N THR A 222 -4.28 20.28 -26.86
CA THR A 222 -3.07 20.94 -27.39
C THR A 222 -2.87 20.72 -28.90
N GLU A 223 -3.30 19.57 -29.45
CA GLU A 223 -3.24 19.32 -30.89
C GLU A 223 -4.31 20.09 -31.70
N ARG A 224 -5.43 20.46 -31.07
CA ARG A 224 -6.48 21.28 -31.72
C ARG A 224 -6.14 22.76 -31.70
N ASP A 225 -5.45 23.25 -30.67
CA ASP A 225 -5.03 24.65 -30.57
C ASP A 225 -3.81 24.98 -31.47
N CYS A 226 -3.13 23.97 -32.02
CA CYS A 226 -2.02 24.10 -32.96
C CYS A 226 -2.41 23.95 -34.45
N ARG A 227 -3.70 23.82 -34.77
CA ARG A 227 -4.26 23.76 -36.14
C ARG A 227 -5.04 25.02 -36.47
#